data_AF-A0A246T967-F1
#
_entry.id   AF-A0A246T967-F1
#
_cell.length_a   1.000
_cell.length_b   1.000
_cell.length_c   1.000
_cell.angle_alpha   90.00
_cell.angle_beta   90.00
_cell.angle_gamma   90.00
#
_symmetry.space_group_name_H-M   'P 1'
#
loop_
_entity.id
_entity.type
_entity.pdbx_description
1 polymer ?
#
loop_
_entity_poly.entity_id
_entity_poly.type
_entity_poly.pdbx_seq_one_letter_code
_entity_poly.pdbx_strand_id
1 'polypeptide(L)'
;MLKGISNLLTPQLLHVLQAMGHGDEISIVDGNYPGESAGPKLVRLDGHSATDVLDAILSVMPLDTFVKDPAVGMDVVGEVPELPPILADFEAIIKKHEPAMSLSVVKKPDFYPRANKAYAIVQTSEARLYGNIVLKKGVIFPA
;
A
#
# COMPACT_ATOMS: atom_id res chain seq x y z
N MET A 1 19.02 5.37 9.38
CA MET A 1 18.82 3.90 9.44
C MET A 1 18.75 3.48 10.89
N LEU A 2 17.99 2.42 11.21
CA LEU A 2 17.82 1.86 12.55
C LEU A 2 18.03 0.34 12.49
N LYS A 3 18.35 -0.29 13.62
CA LYS A 3 18.49 -1.75 13.70
C LYS A 3 17.12 -2.41 13.64
N GLY A 4 16.95 -3.45 12.82
CA GLY A 4 15.70 -4.23 12.71
C GLY A 4 14.57 -3.53 11.96
N ILE A 5 14.82 -2.40 11.30
CA ILE A 5 13.83 -1.62 10.55
C ILE A 5 14.39 -1.40 9.13
N SER A 6 13.56 -1.61 8.10
CA SER A 6 13.94 -1.37 6.71
C SER A 6 14.43 0.08 6.51
N ASN A 7 15.50 0.26 5.74
CA ASN A 7 16.04 1.58 5.43
C ASN A 7 15.14 2.41 4.50
N LEU A 8 14.16 1.77 3.83
CA LEU A 8 13.13 2.43 3.03
C LEU A 8 12.11 3.17 3.89
N LEU A 9 11.97 2.79 5.17
CA LEU A 9 11.13 3.49 6.12
C LEU A 9 11.86 4.76 6.58
N THR A 10 11.76 5.81 5.76
CA THR A 10 12.32 7.13 6.05
C THR A 10 11.73 7.69 7.36
N PRO A 11 12.40 8.67 8.01
CA PRO A 11 11.86 9.27 9.22
C PRO A 11 10.43 9.80 9.07
N GLN A 12 10.11 10.38 7.91
CA GLN A 12 8.76 10.86 7.60
C GLN A 12 7.76 9.71 7.45
N LEU A 13 8.13 8.62 6.76
CA LEU A 13 7.24 7.47 6.60
C LEU A 13 7.01 6.74 7.92
N LEU A 14 8.05 6.53 8.74
CA LEU A 14 7.90 5.96 10.08
C LEU A 14 6.96 6.79 10.95
N HIS A 15 7.09 8.12 10.90
CA HIS A 15 6.17 9.00 11.63
C HIS A 15 4.73 8.84 11.15
N VAL A 16 4.49 8.78 9.83
CA VAL A 16 3.16 8.53 9.26
C VAL A 16 2.60 7.20 9.76
N LEU A 17 3.34 6.11 9.60
CA LEU A 17 2.91 4.77 10.01
C LEU A 17 2.61 4.69 11.50
N GLN A 18 3.43 5.33 12.34
CA GLN A 18 3.24 5.33 13.79
C GLN A 18 2.07 6.23 14.22
N ALA A 19 1.81 7.32 13.51
CA ALA A 19 0.71 8.25 13.79
C ALA A 19 -0.66 7.73 13.34
N MET A 20 -0.71 6.87 12.32
CA MET A 20 -1.95 6.23 11.88
C MET A 20 -2.59 5.43 13.02
N GLY A 21 -3.92 5.55 13.17
CA GLY A 21 -4.73 4.73 14.04
C GLY A 21 -5.20 3.43 13.37
N HIS A 22 -5.90 2.60 14.12
CA HIS A 22 -6.64 1.48 13.53
C HIS A 22 -7.71 2.01 12.57
N GLY A 23 -7.74 1.46 11.37
CA GLY A 23 -8.71 1.78 10.33
C GLY A 23 -8.27 2.89 9.39
N ASP A 24 -7.18 3.60 9.70
CA ASP A 24 -6.55 4.52 8.75
C ASP A 24 -5.99 3.73 7.57
N GLU A 25 -6.04 4.35 6.39
CA GLU A 25 -5.51 3.78 5.15
C GLU A 25 -4.27 4.53 4.69
N ILE A 26 -3.32 3.81 4.09
CA ILE A 26 -2.16 4.37 3.40
C ILE A 26 -2.11 3.79 1.98
N SER A 27 -1.92 4.65 0.99
CA SER A 27 -1.80 4.20 -0.40
C SER A 27 -0.34 4.17 -0.80
N ILE A 28 0.09 3.09 -1.44
CA ILE A 28 1.36 3.02 -2.17
C ILE A 28 1.01 3.11 -3.64
N VAL A 29 1.60 4.07 -4.35
CA VAL A 29 1.22 4.36 -5.73
C VAL A 29 2.42 4.33 -6.67
N ASP A 30 2.14 3.97 -7.92
CA ASP A 30 3.13 3.87 -8.98
C ASP A 30 3.60 5.24 -9.50
N GLY A 31 4.59 5.24 -10.40
CA GLY A 31 5.16 6.48 -10.93
C GLY A 31 4.20 7.30 -11.81
N ASN A 32 3.08 6.72 -12.26
CA ASN A 32 2.07 7.38 -13.10
C ASN A 32 0.88 7.92 -12.30
N TYR A 33 0.74 7.52 -11.04
CA TYR A 33 -0.37 7.96 -10.20
C TYR A 33 -0.26 9.47 -9.89
N PRO A 34 -1.38 10.23 -9.95
CA PRO A 34 -1.36 11.68 -9.76
C PRO A 34 -1.29 12.09 -8.27
N GLY A 35 -0.25 11.62 -7.55
CA GLY A 35 -0.11 11.75 -6.09
C GLY A 35 -0.12 13.19 -5.57
N GLU A 36 0.55 14.11 -6.26
CA GLU A 36 0.58 15.54 -5.88
C GLU A 36 -0.79 16.21 -5.89
N SER A 37 -1.66 15.81 -6.83
CA SER A 37 -3.02 16.37 -6.95
C SER A 37 -4.10 15.57 -6.22
N ALA A 38 -3.73 14.44 -5.58
CA ALA A 38 -4.67 13.50 -5.00
C ALA A 38 -5.33 14.01 -3.70
N GLY A 39 -4.63 14.87 -2.94
CA GLY A 39 -5.14 15.51 -1.72
C GLY A 39 -4.44 15.08 -0.41
N PRO A 40 -4.23 13.78 -0.14
CA PRO A 40 -3.55 13.33 1.08
C PRO A 40 -2.12 13.84 1.20
N LYS A 41 -1.56 13.72 2.41
CA LYS A 41 -0.13 13.95 2.64
C LYS A 41 0.69 13.02 1.76
N LEU A 42 1.55 13.60 0.93
CA LEU A 42 2.44 12.85 0.05
C LEU A 42 3.80 12.58 0.73
N VAL A 43 4.27 11.34 0.64
CA VAL A 43 5.64 10.92 0.94
C VAL A 43 6.23 10.38 -0.34
N ARG A 44 7.33 10.98 -0.83
CA ARG A 44 7.98 10.51 -2.06
C ARG A 44 9.11 9.54 -1.72
N LEU A 45 9.10 8.38 -2.38
CA LEU A 45 10.14 7.36 -2.36
C LEU A 45 10.57 7.05 -3.80
N ASP A 46 11.01 8.08 -4.51
CA ASP A 46 11.51 7.94 -5.88
C ASP A 46 12.69 6.97 -5.96
N GLY A 47 12.78 6.24 -7.06
CA GLY A 47 13.80 5.23 -7.30
C GLY A 47 13.50 3.87 -6.64
N HIS A 48 12.39 3.73 -5.91
CA HIS A 48 11.99 2.47 -5.28
C HIS A 48 10.76 1.85 -5.99
N SER A 49 10.67 0.52 -5.94
CA SER A 49 9.51 -0.23 -6.45
C SER A 49 8.36 -0.21 -5.44
N ALA A 50 7.12 -0.38 -5.91
CA ALA A 50 5.96 -0.47 -5.02
C ALA A 50 6.02 -1.73 -4.15
N THR A 51 6.60 -2.81 -4.68
CA THR A 51 6.81 -4.07 -3.97
C THR A 51 7.79 -3.94 -2.81
N ASP A 52 8.92 -3.25 -2.99
CA ASP A 52 9.89 -3.05 -1.90
C ASP A 52 9.32 -2.17 -0.78
N VAL A 53 8.56 -1.14 -1.17
CA VAL A 53 7.88 -0.24 -0.22
C VAL A 53 6.77 -0.99 0.53
N LEU A 54 6.00 -1.84 -0.15
CA LEU A 54 4.98 -2.69 0.47
C LEU A 54 5.59 -3.64 1.50
N ASP A 55 6.67 -4.36 1.14
CA ASP A 55 7.37 -5.28 2.04
C ASP A 55 7.91 -4.54 3.28
N ALA A 56 8.47 -3.35 3.08
CA ALA A 56 8.96 -2.51 4.15
C ALA A 56 7.84 -2.04 5.09
N ILE A 57 6.70 -1.59 4.56
CA ILE A 57 5.56 -1.12 5.37
C ILE A 57 4.97 -2.28 6.19
N LEU A 58 4.71 -3.44 5.56
CA LEU A 58 4.13 -4.59 6.26
C LEU A 58 5.07 -5.22 7.29
N SER A 59 6.39 -4.98 7.21
CA SER A 59 7.33 -5.41 8.25
C SER A 59 7.10 -4.76 9.62
N VAL A 60 6.35 -3.65 9.69
CA VAL A 60 6.09 -2.91 10.93
C VAL A 60 4.61 -2.57 11.16
N MET A 61 3.78 -2.62 10.12
CA MET A 61 2.37 -2.22 10.18
C MET A 61 1.46 -3.44 9.99
N PRO A 62 0.63 -3.80 10.98
CA PRO A 62 -0.34 -4.87 10.81
C PRO A 62 -1.49 -4.45 9.89
N LEU A 63 -2.06 -5.42 9.18
CA LEU A 63 -3.28 -5.22 8.42
C LEU A 63 -4.55 -5.41 9.26
N ASP A 64 -5.64 -4.78 8.83
CA ASP A 64 -6.90 -4.78 9.56
C ASP A 64 -7.69 -6.10 9.44
N THR A 65 -7.72 -6.87 10.52
CA THR A 65 -8.47 -8.13 10.61
C THR A 65 -9.99 -7.96 10.75
N PHE A 66 -10.49 -6.75 10.97
CA PHE A 66 -11.93 -6.48 11.16
C PHE A 66 -12.66 -6.16 9.86
N VAL A 67 -11.94 -6.09 8.74
CA VAL A 67 -12.52 -5.85 7.42
C VAL A 67 -12.21 -7.00 6.48
N LYS A 68 -13.06 -7.13 5.45
CA LYS A 68 -12.87 -8.16 4.42
C LYS A 68 -11.67 -7.86 3.51
N ASP A 69 -11.45 -6.58 3.19
CA ASP A 69 -10.51 -6.14 2.16
C ASP A 69 -9.49 -5.13 2.74
N PRO A 70 -8.56 -5.58 3.62
CA PRO A 70 -7.58 -4.70 4.26
C PRO A 70 -6.42 -4.30 3.33
N ALA A 71 -6.20 -5.05 2.26
CA ALA A 71 -5.24 -4.71 1.21
C ALA A 71 -5.95 -4.78 -0.14
N VAL A 72 -5.94 -3.68 -0.89
CA VAL A 72 -6.71 -3.55 -2.13
C VAL A 72 -5.82 -3.01 -3.24
N GLY A 73 -5.65 -3.79 -4.31
CA GLY A 73 -4.99 -3.40 -5.55
C GLY A 73 -5.97 -2.83 -6.58
N MET A 74 -5.42 -2.22 -7.63
CA MET A 74 -6.22 -1.69 -8.74
C MET A 74 -6.22 -2.65 -9.93
N ASP A 75 -7.42 -2.98 -10.43
CA ASP A 75 -7.59 -3.78 -11.65
C ASP A 75 -7.49 -2.93 -12.91
N VAL A 76 -7.29 -3.63 -14.03
CA VAL A 76 -7.29 -3.11 -15.38
C VAL A 76 -8.68 -2.58 -15.74
N VAL A 77 -8.73 -1.55 -16.59
CA VAL A 77 -9.99 -1.08 -17.17
C VAL A 77 -10.27 -1.91 -18.41
N GLY A 78 -11.34 -2.72 -18.40
CA GLY A 78 -11.82 -3.49 -19.56
C GLY A 78 -11.75 -5.00 -19.36
N GLU A 79 -11.88 -5.76 -20.45
CA GLU A 79 -11.69 -7.22 -20.48
C GLU A 79 -10.24 -7.53 -20.89
N VAL A 80 -9.29 -7.27 -20.00
CA VAL A 80 -7.93 -7.77 -20.21
C VAL A 80 -7.88 -9.21 -19.70
N PRO A 81 -7.45 -10.18 -20.54
CA PRO A 81 -7.54 -11.60 -20.19
C PRO A 81 -6.58 -12.02 -19.06
N GLU A 82 -5.63 -11.18 -18.68
CA GLU A 82 -4.61 -11.49 -17.69
C GLU A 82 -4.45 -10.35 -16.68
N LEU A 83 -4.41 -10.71 -15.39
CA LEU A 83 -4.17 -9.77 -14.30
C LEU A 83 -2.74 -9.19 -14.40
N PRO A 84 -2.53 -7.90 -14.05
CA PRO A 84 -1.20 -7.32 -14.02
C PRO A 84 -0.25 -8.15 -13.13
N PRO A 85 0.96 -8.50 -13.60
CA PRO A 85 1.90 -9.34 -12.84
C PRO A 85 2.22 -8.82 -11.44
N ILE A 86 2.19 -7.49 -11.26
CA ILE A 86 2.43 -6.84 -9.96
C ILE A 86 1.42 -7.21 -8.88
N LEU A 87 0.18 -7.60 -9.24
CA LEU A 87 -0.81 -8.04 -8.26
C LEU A 87 -0.43 -9.37 -7.61
N ALA A 88 0.23 -10.27 -8.35
CA ALA A 88 0.73 -11.52 -7.80
C ALA A 88 1.89 -11.28 -6.81
N ASP A 89 2.76 -10.32 -7.12
CA ASP A 89 3.83 -9.92 -6.20
C ASP A 89 3.27 -9.29 -4.92
N PHE A 90 2.26 -8.44 -5.04
CA PHE A 90 1.55 -7.88 -3.88
C PHE A 90 0.91 -8.97 -3.02
N GLU A 91 0.20 -9.93 -3.61
CA GLU A 91 -0.38 -11.09 -2.90
C GLU A 91 0.71 -11.86 -2.14
N ALA A 92 1.84 -12.17 -2.80
CA ALA A 92 2.93 -12.90 -2.18
C ALA A 92 3.54 -12.15 -0.98
N ILE A 93 3.71 -10.83 -1.09
CA ILE A 93 4.22 -9.99 0.01
C ILE A 93 3.21 -9.91 1.15
N ILE A 94 1.92 -9.75 0.87
CA ILE A 94 0.87 -9.77 1.89
C ILE A 94 0.89 -11.11 2.63
N LYS A 95 0.90 -12.24 1.91
CA LYS A 95 0.95 -13.58 2.51
C LYS A 95 2.20 -13.84 3.34
N LYS A 96 3.33 -13.21 3.01
CA LYS A 96 4.58 -13.31 3.78
C LYS A 96 4.43 -12.70 5.17
N HIS A 97 3.80 -11.53 5.30
CA HIS A 97 3.66 -10.82 6.57
C HIS A 97 2.37 -11.14 7.31
N GLU A 98 1.30 -11.41 6.57
CA GLU A 98 -0.07 -11.61 7.04
C GLU A 98 -0.66 -12.88 6.39
N PRO A 99 -0.23 -14.10 6.78
CA PRO A 99 -0.55 -15.34 6.05
C PRO A 99 -2.05 -15.64 5.89
N ALA A 100 -2.86 -15.15 6.81
CA ALA A 100 -4.32 -15.31 6.80
C ALA A 100 -5.06 -14.33 5.85
N MET A 101 -4.37 -13.32 5.32
CA MET A 101 -4.97 -12.27 4.50
C MET A 101 -4.66 -12.43 3.02
N SER A 102 -5.42 -11.77 2.16
CA SER A 102 -5.23 -11.77 0.70
C SER A 102 -5.48 -10.38 0.14
N LEU A 103 -4.93 -10.13 -1.04
CA LEU A 103 -5.17 -8.97 -1.87
C LEU A 103 -6.58 -9.06 -2.48
N SER A 104 -7.37 -8.03 -2.24
CA SER A 104 -8.58 -7.78 -3.01
C SER A 104 -8.27 -6.84 -4.17
N VAL A 105 -9.06 -6.89 -5.24
CA VAL A 105 -8.83 -6.06 -6.42
C VAL A 105 -10.13 -5.34 -6.79
N VAL A 106 -10.05 -4.05 -7.06
CA VAL A 106 -11.18 -3.22 -7.48
C VAL A 106 -10.86 -2.43 -8.73
N LYS A 107 -11.89 -2.04 -9.48
CA LYS A 107 -11.70 -1.24 -10.70
C LYS A 107 -11.27 0.19 -10.36
N LYS A 108 -10.63 0.87 -11.31
CA LYS A 108 -10.19 2.27 -11.19
C LYS A 108 -11.23 3.24 -10.58
N PRO A 109 -12.53 3.21 -10.95
CA PRO A 109 -13.53 4.11 -10.39
C PRO A 109 -13.75 3.95 -8.89
N ASP A 110 -13.51 2.75 -8.35
CA ASP A 110 -13.64 2.45 -6.93
C ASP A 110 -12.31 2.65 -6.19
N PHE A 111 -11.18 2.44 -6.87
CA PHE A 111 -9.85 2.60 -6.31
C PHE A 111 -9.51 4.07 -6.01
N TYR A 112 -9.70 4.97 -6.98
CA TYR A 112 -9.25 6.37 -6.86
C TYR A 112 -9.89 7.11 -5.69
N PRO A 113 -11.23 7.04 -5.48
CA PRO A 113 -11.84 7.70 -4.32
C PRO A 113 -11.33 7.18 -2.98
N ARG A 114 -10.94 5.91 -2.90
CA ARG A 114 -10.38 5.31 -1.68
C ARG A 114 -8.95 5.78 -1.45
N ALA A 115 -8.09 5.65 -2.46
CA ALA A 115 -6.70 6.08 -2.37
C ALA A 115 -6.55 7.58 -2.06
N ASN A 116 -7.40 8.43 -2.66
CA ASN A 116 -7.41 9.88 -2.42
C ASN A 116 -7.98 10.29 -1.05
N LYS A 117 -8.59 9.35 -0.31
CA LYS A 117 -9.07 9.56 1.06
C LYS A 117 -8.17 8.91 2.12
N ALA A 118 -7.10 8.23 1.70
CA ALA A 118 -6.12 7.65 2.60
C ALA A 118 -5.50 8.75 3.50
N TYR A 119 -5.02 8.34 4.66
CA TYR A 119 -4.28 9.20 5.58
C TYR A 119 -3.04 9.80 4.92
N ALA A 120 -2.35 9.00 4.11
CA ALA A 120 -1.19 9.41 3.33
C ALA A 120 -1.08 8.60 2.03
N ILE A 121 -0.34 9.17 1.08
CA ILE A 121 0.09 8.51 -0.15
C ILE A 121 1.61 8.41 -0.13
N VAL A 122 2.14 7.23 -0.45
CA VAL A 122 3.55 6.97 -0.71
C VAL A 122 3.73 6.79 -2.21
N GLN A 123 4.32 7.79 -2.88
CA GLN A 123 4.56 7.73 -4.31
C GLN A 123 5.95 7.14 -4.59
N THR A 124 5.96 6.11 -5.42
CA THR A 124 7.15 5.34 -5.79
C THR A 124 7.57 5.64 -7.24
N SER A 125 8.62 4.99 -7.73
CA SER A 125 8.97 4.97 -9.15
C SER A 125 8.67 3.62 -9.80
N GLU A 126 7.70 2.87 -9.26
CA GLU A 126 7.21 1.65 -9.90
C GLU A 126 6.79 1.95 -11.34
N ALA A 127 7.43 1.27 -12.28
CA ALA A 127 7.22 1.45 -13.70
C ALA A 127 6.12 0.53 -14.26
N ARG A 128 5.82 -0.57 -13.56
CA ARG A 128 4.75 -1.49 -13.95
C ARG A 128 3.39 -0.81 -13.75
N LEU A 129 2.53 -0.95 -14.75
CA LEU A 129 1.18 -0.39 -14.69
C LEU A 129 0.35 -1.09 -13.61
N TYR A 130 -0.61 -0.35 -13.05
CA TYR A 130 -1.49 -0.84 -11.98
C TYR A 130 -0.74 -1.18 -10.69
N GLY A 131 0.46 -0.62 -10.49
CA GLY A 131 1.28 -0.79 -9.30
C GLY A 131 0.81 0.02 -8.10
N ASN A 132 -0.50 0.09 -7.89
CA ASN A 132 -1.13 0.86 -6.81
C ASN A 132 -1.84 -0.09 -5.85
N ILE A 133 -1.63 0.13 -4.55
CA ILE A 133 -2.26 -0.64 -3.48
C ILE A 133 -2.64 0.27 -2.32
N VAL A 134 -3.80 0.03 -1.72
CA VAL A 134 -4.24 0.67 -0.47
C VAL A 134 -4.18 -0.36 0.64
N LEU A 135 -3.59 0.02 1.77
CA LEU A 135 -3.47 -0.81 2.98
C LEU A 135 -4.25 -0.15 4.11
N LYS A 136 -5.04 -0.94 4.83
CA LYS A 136 -5.77 -0.51 6.03
C LYS A 136 -5.10 -1.04 7.28
N LYS A 137 -4.74 -0.13 8.18
CA LYS A 137 -3.99 -0.44 9.40
C LYS A 137 -4.87 -1.16 10.43
N GLY A 138 -4.36 -2.29 10.92
CA GLY A 138 -4.99 -3.09 11.95
C GLY A 138 -4.68 -2.68 13.37
N VAL A 139 -4.89 -3.61 14.30
CA VAL A 139 -4.69 -3.46 15.74
C VAL A 139 -3.46 -4.26 16.16
N ILE A 140 -2.63 -3.67 17.01
CA ILE A 140 -1.63 -4.40 17.79
C ILE A 140 -2.26 -4.70 19.15
N PHE A 141 -2.45 -5.97 19.48
CA PHE A 141 -3.03 -6.37 20.76
C PHE A 141 -2.04 -6.12 21.90
N PRO A 142 -2.51 -5.66 23.08
CA PRO A 142 -1.68 -5.59 24.28
C PRO A 142 -1.09 -6.97 24.62
N ALA A 143 0.13 -6.97 25.14
CA ALA A 143 0.77 -8.16 25.70
C ALA A 143 0.18 -8.55 27.05
#